data_AF-A0AAV0AY24-F1
#
_entry.id   AF-A0AAV0AY24-F1
#
_cell.length_a   1.000
_cell.length_b   1.000
_cell.length_c   1.000
_cell.angle_alpha   90.00
_cell.angle_beta   90.00
_cell.angle_gamma   90.00
#
_symmetry.space_group_name_H-M   'P 1'
#
loop_
_entity.id
_entity.type
_entity.pdbx_description
1 polymer ?
#
loop_
_entity_poly.entity_id
_entity_poly.type
_entity_poly.pdbx_seq_one_letter_code
_entity_poly.pdbx_strand_id
1 'polypeptide(L)'
;MIRSSSLIFLKLLGKPLEGTSIGPVLCSRPNVYNLFKFSNLTGQIEIFSAESILVHKFLHPDPNKSDQRNVKISIGSYVEVFTASVKYWIDEIPLDKDPQRFGNKSFRIWGNRLEREAKRLHNDLIDSYHLVIQPELLFYFRNYSGSFSRLDYGTGHEASFLAYLLILHLTRVLKNKDILSLVLVIYKQYLDICRKLQDYYRLEPAGSKGVYGLDDHFHLVYVFGSAQLLNVQTINPSQIIDKKFLETPNLSESSLFFGAIKALPSQKEPSP
;
A
#
# COMPACT_ATOMS: atom_id res chain seq x y z
N MET A 1 34.96 20.86 -9.34
CA MET A 1 33.64 21.18 -8.73
C MET A 1 32.83 19.89 -8.72
N ILE A 2 32.73 19.22 -7.57
CA ILE A 2 31.99 17.95 -7.43
C ILE A 2 30.66 18.31 -6.77
N ARG A 3 29.56 18.19 -7.53
CA ARG A 3 28.19 18.35 -7.00
C ARG A 3 27.72 16.98 -6.52
N SER A 4 27.47 16.81 -5.23
CA SER A 4 26.61 15.74 -4.71
C SER A 4 25.28 16.36 -4.24
N SER A 5 24.23 16.20 -5.03
CA SER A 5 22.87 16.63 -4.70
C SER A 5 22.04 15.40 -4.37
N SER A 6 21.93 15.05 -3.09
CA SER A 6 21.23 13.83 -2.64
C SER A 6 20.12 14.04 -1.61
N LEU A 7 19.74 15.29 -1.29
CA LEU A 7 18.71 15.54 -0.27
C LEU A 7 17.76 16.67 -0.67
N ILE A 8 16.49 16.33 -0.83
CA ILE A 8 15.36 17.26 -0.85
C ILE A 8 14.77 17.25 0.57
N PHE A 9 14.78 18.40 1.26
CA PHE A 9 14.13 18.54 2.56
C PHE A 9 12.67 18.98 2.38
N LEU A 10 11.71 18.14 2.76
CA LEU A 10 10.31 18.52 2.89
C LEU A 10 10.15 19.37 4.16
N LYS A 11 9.95 20.68 4.00
CA LYS A 11 9.65 21.60 5.09
C LYS A 11 8.18 21.45 5.51
N LEU A 12 7.98 20.95 6.73
CA LEU A 12 6.77 21.04 7.56
C LEU A 12 5.47 20.51 6.93
N LEU A 13 5.23 19.22 7.11
CA LEU A 13 3.87 18.65 7.13
C LEU A 13 3.30 18.82 8.54
N GLY A 14 2.01 19.18 8.63
CA GLY A 14 1.32 19.54 9.87
C GLY A 14 1.37 18.49 10.98
N LYS A 15 1.08 18.91 12.22
CA LYS A 15 1.12 18.05 13.42
C LYS A 15 0.31 16.75 13.22
N PRO A 16 0.89 15.56 13.48
CA PRO A 16 0.14 14.31 13.57
C PRO A 16 -1.00 14.41 14.60
N LEU A 17 -2.13 13.73 14.34
CA LEU A 17 -3.30 13.72 15.21
C LEU A 17 -2.95 13.20 16.62
N GLU A 18 -3.05 14.08 17.62
CA GLU A 18 -3.02 13.73 19.05
C GLU A 18 -4.20 12.78 19.34
N GLY A 19 -3.90 11.54 19.73
CA GLY A 19 -4.92 10.52 20.04
C GLY A 19 -4.67 9.12 19.45
N THR A 20 -3.66 8.96 18.59
CA THR A 20 -3.23 7.63 18.09
C THR A 20 -2.06 7.08 18.92
N SER A 21 -1.98 5.76 19.08
CA SER A 21 -0.87 5.10 19.80
C SER A 21 0.51 5.41 19.20
N ILE A 22 0.54 5.71 17.89
CA ILE A 22 1.76 6.11 17.16
C ILE A 22 1.93 7.64 17.05
N GLY A 23 0.93 8.47 17.36
CA GLY A 23 1.02 9.93 17.24
C GLY A 23 2.18 10.55 18.03
N PRO A 24 2.36 10.23 19.34
CA PRO A 24 3.49 10.69 20.14
C PRO A 24 4.88 10.24 19.61
N VAL A 25 4.94 9.10 18.92
CA VAL A 25 6.15 8.54 18.29
C VAL A 25 6.56 9.38 17.08
N LEU A 26 5.58 9.70 16.23
CA LEU A 26 5.79 10.52 15.04
C LEU A 26 6.18 11.97 15.43
N CYS A 27 5.55 12.52 16.47
CA CYS A 27 5.82 13.88 16.94
C CYS A 27 7.19 14.06 17.63
N SER A 28 7.74 13.02 18.25
CA SER A 28 8.98 13.11 19.03
C SER A 28 10.25 12.91 18.21
N ARG A 29 10.16 12.60 16.91
CA ARG A 29 11.34 12.25 16.09
C ARG A 29 11.29 12.81 14.66
N PRO A 30 12.18 13.77 14.32
CA PRO A 30 12.13 14.51 13.05
C PRO A 30 12.46 13.67 11.79
N ASN A 31 12.91 12.41 11.95
CA ASN A 31 13.38 11.55 10.85
C ASN A 31 12.50 10.31 10.59
N VAL A 32 11.34 10.16 11.24
CA VAL A 32 10.45 9.00 11.06
C VAL A 32 9.92 8.87 9.63
N TYR A 33 9.90 9.97 8.87
CA TYR A 33 9.43 10.00 7.49
C TYR A 33 10.36 9.33 6.47
N ASN A 34 11.51 8.83 6.91
CA ASN A 34 12.43 8.02 6.11
C ASN A 34 11.94 6.57 5.94
N LEU A 35 10.63 6.34 5.82
CA LEU A 35 10.04 5.00 5.84
C LEU A 35 10.51 4.11 4.67
N PHE A 36 11.00 4.70 3.59
CA PHE A 36 11.61 4.03 2.46
C PHE A 36 12.80 4.87 1.97
N LYS A 37 14.03 4.43 2.23
CA LYS A 37 15.20 4.89 1.48
C LYS A 37 15.52 3.89 0.39
N PHE A 38 15.80 4.45 -0.76
CA PHE A 38 16.34 3.68 -1.84
C PHE A 38 17.84 3.49 -1.66
N SER A 39 18.25 2.22 -1.63
CA SER A 39 19.66 1.90 -1.71
C SER A 39 20.06 1.76 -3.17
N ASN A 40 20.65 2.83 -3.71
CA ASN A 40 21.18 2.81 -5.07
C ASN A 40 22.29 1.76 -5.25
N LEU A 41 22.88 1.26 -4.15
CA LEU A 41 23.94 0.25 -4.17
C LEU A 41 23.38 -1.18 -4.28
N THR A 42 22.25 -1.48 -3.63
CA THR A 42 21.72 -2.86 -3.56
C THR A 42 20.48 -3.10 -4.41
N GLY A 43 19.85 -2.05 -4.96
CA GLY A 43 18.58 -2.18 -5.68
C GLY A 43 17.39 -2.51 -4.76
N GLN A 44 17.61 -2.55 -3.45
CA GLN A 44 16.59 -2.83 -2.46
C GLN A 44 15.95 -1.53 -1.97
N ILE A 45 14.66 -1.61 -1.68
CA ILE A 45 14.00 -0.63 -0.84
C ILE A 45 14.51 -0.88 0.57
N GLU A 46 15.54 -0.14 0.98
CA GLU A 46 15.91 -0.03 2.38
C GLU A 46 14.82 0.80 3.05
N ILE A 47 13.77 0.16 3.58
CA ILE A 47 13.04 0.76 4.70
C ILE A 47 14.14 1.21 5.66
N PHE A 48 14.36 2.52 5.85
CA PHE A 48 15.58 2.98 6.52
C PHE A 48 15.59 2.31 7.88
N SER A 49 16.58 1.44 7.98
CA SER A 49 17.25 1.03 9.18
C SER A 49 16.32 0.59 10.30
N ALA A 50 16.55 -0.65 10.69
CA ALA A 50 16.43 -1.12 12.04
C ALA A 50 16.86 -0.10 13.16
N GLU A 51 17.49 1.05 12.90
CA GLU A 51 17.67 2.11 13.89
C GLU A 51 16.37 2.88 14.22
N SER A 52 15.36 2.87 13.34
CA SER A 52 14.00 3.29 13.68
C SER A 52 13.32 2.32 14.67
N ILE A 53 13.92 1.15 14.95
CA ILE A 53 13.49 0.25 16.03
C ILE A 53 13.77 0.87 17.41
N LEU A 54 14.62 1.90 17.51
CA LEU A 54 14.81 2.62 18.77
C LEU A 54 13.57 3.45 19.18
N VAL A 55 12.54 3.56 18.33
CA VAL A 55 11.37 4.46 18.53
C VAL A 55 10.22 3.83 19.29
N HIS A 56 10.40 2.65 19.88
CA HIS A 56 9.65 2.36 21.08
C HIS A 56 10.36 1.39 22.00
N LYS A 57 10.71 1.90 23.18
CA LYS A 57 10.25 1.28 24.42
C LYS A 57 8.72 1.45 24.52
N PHE A 58 7.94 0.95 23.57
CA PHE A 58 6.81 0.15 23.99
C PHE A 58 7.56 -1.03 24.56
N LEU A 59 7.38 -1.33 25.83
CA LEU A 59 7.81 -2.62 26.31
C LEU A 59 7.16 -3.61 25.34
N HIS A 60 7.93 -4.14 24.41
CA HIS A 60 7.69 -5.41 23.80
C HIS A 60 8.05 -6.35 24.95
N PRO A 61 7.09 -7.00 25.64
CA PRO A 61 7.42 -7.76 26.85
C PRO A 61 8.56 -8.75 26.67
N ASP A 62 8.89 -9.17 25.44
CA ASP A 62 10.05 -10.01 25.18
C ASP A 62 10.54 -10.01 23.71
N PRO A 63 11.48 -9.12 23.30
CA PRO A 63 11.98 -9.06 21.92
C PRO A 63 12.70 -10.33 21.46
N ASN A 64 13.22 -11.14 22.38
CA ASN A 64 13.89 -12.40 22.05
C ASN A 64 12.89 -13.52 21.76
N LYS A 65 11.64 -13.43 22.27
CA LYS A 65 10.61 -14.45 22.04
C LYS A 65 9.74 -14.23 20.80
N SER A 66 9.51 -13.02 20.30
CA SER A 66 8.59 -12.83 19.15
C SER A 66 9.11 -13.46 17.86
N ASP A 67 10.43 -13.39 17.61
CA ASP A 67 11.02 -14.05 16.44
C ASP A 67 10.89 -15.59 16.49
N GLN A 68 10.79 -16.17 17.69
CA GLN A 68 10.57 -17.60 17.94
C GLN A 68 9.08 -17.99 18.02
N ARG A 69 8.16 -17.02 18.02
CA ARG A 69 6.72 -17.31 18.05
C ARG A 69 6.22 -17.72 16.67
N ASN A 70 5.37 -18.72 16.68
CA ASN A 70 4.65 -19.19 15.52
C ASN A 70 3.30 -18.47 15.48
N VAL A 71 3.13 -17.59 14.49
CA VAL A 71 1.79 -17.16 14.07
C VAL A 71 1.04 -18.42 13.60
N LYS A 72 -0.26 -18.53 13.88
CA LYS A 72 -1.04 -19.73 13.50
C LYS A 72 -1.07 -19.96 11.99
N ILE A 73 -0.97 -18.89 11.22
CA ILE A 73 -0.98 -18.90 9.76
C ILE A 73 0.26 -18.18 9.22
N SER A 74 0.82 -18.67 8.11
CA SER A 74 1.85 -17.93 7.38
C SER A 74 1.26 -16.65 6.79
N ILE A 75 2.08 -15.60 6.62
CA ILE A 75 1.58 -14.38 5.98
C ILE A 75 1.07 -14.64 4.56
N GLY A 76 1.73 -15.50 3.78
CA GLY A 76 1.29 -15.87 2.44
C GLY A 76 -0.12 -16.45 2.46
N SER A 77 -0.37 -17.39 3.37
CA SER A 77 -1.68 -18.01 3.54
C SER A 77 -2.74 -17.03 4.05
N TYR A 78 -2.38 -16.09 4.95
CA TYR A 78 -3.30 -15.01 5.36
C TYR A 78 -3.69 -14.15 4.17
N VAL A 79 -2.69 -13.72 3.37
CA VAL A 79 -2.90 -12.85 2.21
C VAL A 79 -3.79 -13.55 1.20
N GLU A 80 -3.56 -14.84 0.91
CA GLU A 80 -4.42 -15.65 0.03
C GLU A 80 -5.87 -15.70 0.52
N VAL A 81 -6.09 -16.00 1.80
CA VAL A 81 -7.45 -16.07 2.37
C VAL A 81 -8.14 -14.72 2.34
N PHE A 82 -7.42 -13.66 2.72
CA PHE A 82 -7.92 -12.29 2.69
C PHE A 82 -8.28 -11.86 1.26
N THR A 83 -7.38 -12.08 0.30
CA THR A 83 -7.58 -11.63 -1.07
C THR A 83 -8.66 -12.44 -1.78
N ALA A 84 -8.75 -13.76 -1.51
CA ALA A 84 -9.86 -14.59 -1.98
C ALA A 84 -11.19 -14.11 -1.41
N SER A 85 -11.26 -13.84 -0.11
CA SER A 85 -12.49 -13.34 0.55
C SER A 85 -12.96 -12.03 -0.06
N VAL A 86 -12.05 -11.07 -0.21
CA VAL A 86 -12.35 -9.75 -0.79
C VAL A 86 -12.80 -9.86 -2.23
N LYS A 87 -12.09 -10.63 -3.07
CA LYS A 87 -12.45 -10.84 -4.48
C LYS A 87 -13.84 -11.46 -4.60
N TYR A 88 -14.12 -12.47 -3.78
CA TYR A 88 -15.43 -13.12 -3.73
C TYR A 88 -16.54 -12.13 -3.35
N TRP A 89 -16.32 -11.24 -2.38
CA TRP A 89 -17.33 -10.24 -2.02
C TRP A 89 -17.62 -9.23 -3.14
N ILE A 90 -16.63 -8.91 -3.96
CA ILE A 90 -16.85 -8.05 -5.15
C ILE A 90 -17.77 -8.75 -6.14
N ASP A 91 -17.52 -10.04 -6.39
CA ASP A 91 -18.31 -10.84 -7.35
C ASP A 91 -19.73 -11.13 -6.84
N GLU A 92 -19.90 -11.31 -5.53
CA GLU A 92 -21.18 -11.63 -4.90
C GLU A 92 -22.10 -10.40 -4.77
N ILE A 93 -21.54 -9.20 -4.54
CA ILE A 93 -22.33 -7.99 -4.28
C ILE A 93 -22.67 -7.33 -5.62
N PRO A 94 -23.93 -7.38 -6.07
CA PRO A 94 -24.31 -6.80 -7.36
C PRO A 94 -24.24 -5.28 -7.32
N LEU A 95 -24.01 -4.68 -8.49
CA LEU A 95 -24.12 -3.25 -8.67
C LEU A 95 -25.56 -2.77 -8.49
N ASP A 96 -25.71 -1.65 -7.80
CA ASP A 96 -26.97 -0.92 -7.75
C ASP A 96 -27.32 -0.49 -9.19
N LYS A 97 -28.57 -0.79 -9.59
CA LYS A 97 -29.08 -0.57 -10.95
C LYS A 97 -29.59 0.86 -11.16
N ASP A 98 -29.84 1.59 -10.08
CA ASP A 98 -30.32 2.95 -10.18
C ASP A 98 -29.25 3.86 -10.81
N PRO A 99 -29.65 4.76 -11.74
CA PRO A 99 -28.72 5.70 -12.35
C PRO A 99 -28.02 6.55 -11.30
N GLN A 100 -26.70 6.59 -11.36
CA GLN A 100 -25.85 7.33 -10.44
C GLN A 100 -24.85 8.16 -11.22
N ARG A 101 -24.64 9.40 -10.77
CA ARG A 101 -23.68 10.33 -11.39
C ARG A 101 -22.22 9.99 -11.06
N PHE A 102 -22.00 9.41 -9.89
CA PHE A 102 -20.69 9.11 -9.30
C PHE A 102 -20.54 7.61 -9.09
N GLY A 103 -19.63 7.19 -8.20
CA GLY A 103 -19.44 5.79 -7.86
C GLY A 103 -20.71 5.06 -7.45
N ASN A 104 -20.70 3.73 -7.59
CA ASN A 104 -21.83 2.87 -7.32
C ASN A 104 -22.00 2.65 -5.81
N LYS A 105 -23.20 2.95 -5.27
CA LYS A 105 -23.55 2.81 -3.85
C LYS A 105 -23.34 1.40 -3.28
N SER A 106 -23.34 0.35 -4.10
CA SER A 106 -23.02 -1.01 -3.64
C SER A 106 -21.62 -1.13 -3.02
N PHE A 107 -20.71 -0.18 -3.28
CA PHE A 107 -19.43 -0.11 -2.58
C PHE A 107 -19.60 0.06 -1.06
N ARG A 108 -20.67 0.70 -0.59
CA ARG A 108 -20.99 0.81 0.85
C ARG A 108 -21.38 -0.53 1.45
N ILE A 109 -22.08 -1.36 0.68
CA ILE A 109 -22.47 -2.71 1.11
C ILE A 109 -21.19 -3.56 1.26
N TRP A 110 -20.29 -3.47 0.28
CA TRP A 110 -18.98 -4.11 0.34
C TRP A 110 -18.16 -3.61 1.54
N GLY A 111 -18.10 -2.31 1.77
CA GLY A 111 -17.40 -1.69 2.90
C GLY A 111 -17.93 -2.14 4.26
N ASN A 112 -19.26 -2.17 4.44
CA ASN A 112 -19.88 -2.68 5.66
C ASN A 112 -19.51 -4.15 5.93
N ARG A 113 -19.39 -4.96 4.87
CA ARG A 113 -18.93 -6.34 5.00
C ARG A 113 -17.46 -6.40 5.41
N LEU A 114 -16.59 -5.60 4.79
CA LEU A 114 -15.19 -5.50 5.19
C LEU A 114 -15.07 -5.13 6.68
N GLU A 115 -15.82 -4.14 7.16
CA GLU A 115 -15.78 -3.69 8.55
C GLU A 115 -16.18 -4.77 9.57
N ARG A 116 -17.22 -5.54 9.24
CA ARG A 116 -17.73 -6.65 10.06
C ARG A 116 -16.75 -7.83 10.09
N GLU A 117 -16.18 -8.16 8.94
CA GLU A 117 -15.27 -9.29 8.76
C GLU A 117 -13.84 -8.98 9.21
N ALA A 118 -13.46 -7.70 9.32
CA ALA A 118 -12.10 -7.26 9.60
C ALA A 118 -11.50 -7.96 10.83
N LYS A 119 -12.24 -8.05 11.94
CA LYS A 119 -11.78 -8.77 13.15
C LYS A 119 -11.54 -10.26 12.85
N ARG A 120 -12.51 -10.93 12.22
CA ARG A 120 -12.44 -12.36 11.92
C ARG A 120 -11.25 -12.69 11.01
N LEU A 121 -11.00 -11.87 9.99
CA LEU A 121 -9.86 -12.04 9.09
C LEU A 121 -8.52 -12.01 9.84
N HIS A 122 -8.42 -11.24 10.93
CA HIS A 122 -7.18 -11.09 11.69
C HIS A 122 -7.01 -12.11 12.82
N ASN A 123 -8.04 -12.90 13.17
CA ASN A 123 -7.99 -13.80 14.32
C ASN A 123 -6.83 -14.81 14.29
N ASP A 124 -6.45 -15.28 13.11
CA ASP A 124 -5.35 -16.23 12.94
C ASP A 124 -4.02 -15.53 12.61
N LEU A 125 -4.07 -14.26 12.20
CA LEU A 125 -2.89 -13.45 11.90
C LEU A 125 -2.20 -12.90 13.16
N ILE A 126 -2.99 -12.54 14.18
CA ILE A 126 -2.46 -12.00 15.45
C ILE A 126 -2.75 -12.95 16.61
N ASP A 127 -1.75 -13.22 17.43
CA ASP A 127 -1.91 -14.04 18.64
C ASP A 127 -2.39 -13.19 19.84
N SER A 128 -2.55 -13.83 21.01
CA SER A 128 -2.97 -13.15 22.25
C SER A 128 -2.03 -12.02 22.68
N TYR A 129 -0.75 -12.11 22.31
CA TYR A 129 0.26 -11.09 22.61
C TYR A 129 0.08 -9.86 21.72
N HIS A 130 -0.30 -10.05 20.46
CA HIS A 130 -0.52 -8.97 19.50
C HIS A 130 -1.91 -8.32 19.61
N LEU A 131 -2.79 -8.78 20.51
CA LEU A 131 -4.14 -8.19 20.68
C LEU A 131 -4.11 -6.69 20.98
N VAL A 132 -3.05 -6.19 21.63
CA VAL A 132 -2.89 -4.77 21.97
C VAL A 132 -2.84 -3.86 20.73
N ILE A 133 -2.34 -4.35 19.59
CA ILE A 133 -2.28 -3.57 18.35
C ILE A 133 -3.53 -3.70 17.48
N GLN A 134 -4.45 -4.62 17.82
CA GLN A 134 -5.62 -4.89 17.01
C GLN A 134 -6.45 -3.64 16.68
N PRO A 135 -6.72 -2.70 17.61
CA PRO A 135 -7.53 -1.52 17.29
C PRO A 135 -6.91 -0.66 16.19
N GLU A 136 -5.60 -0.42 16.26
CA GLU A 136 -4.86 0.41 15.29
C GLU A 136 -4.68 -0.34 13.96
N LEU A 137 -4.34 -1.63 14.02
CA LEU A 137 -4.24 -2.50 12.85
C LEU A 137 -5.55 -2.51 12.05
N LEU A 138 -6.68 -2.69 12.72
CA LEU A 138 -8.00 -2.72 12.09
C LEU A 138 -8.43 -1.34 11.59
N PHE A 139 -8.01 -0.25 12.22
CA PHE A 139 -8.26 1.09 11.72
C PHE A 139 -7.64 1.28 10.33
N TYR A 140 -6.35 0.99 10.16
CA TYR A 140 -5.69 1.13 8.87
C TYR A 140 -6.20 0.14 7.83
N PHE A 141 -6.47 -1.10 8.25
CA PHE A 141 -7.08 -2.11 7.37
C PHE A 141 -8.45 -1.65 6.83
N ARG A 142 -9.34 -1.13 7.66
CA ARG A 142 -10.67 -0.69 7.21
C ARG A 142 -10.62 0.49 6.24
N ASN A 143 -9.55 1.27 6.27
CA ASN A 143 -9.36 2.44 5.41
C ASN A 143 -8.55 2.16 4.15
N TYR A 144 -8.05 0.93 3.92
CA TYR A 144 -7.15 0.66 2.79
C TYR A 144 -7.83 0.81 1.43
N SER A 145 -9.15 0.57 1.36
CA SER A 145 -9.88 0.29 0.12
C SER A 145 -10.57 1.48 -0.52
N GLY A 146 -10.56 2.65 0.12
CA GLY A 146 -11.29 3.84 -0.33
C GLY A 146 -12.22 4.42 0.73
N SER A 147 -12.91 5.49 0.39
CA SER A 147 -13.95 6.10 1.23
C SER A 147 -15.33 5.59 0.83
N PHE A 148 -16.00 4.88 1.73
CA PHE A 148 -17.36 4.40 1.48
C PHE A 148 -18.41 5.53 1.44
N SER A 149 -18.16 6.64 2.14
CA SER A 149 -19.07 7.79 2.12
C SER A 149 -18.96 8.56 0.80
N ARG A 150 -17.73 8.85 0.37
CA ARG A 150 -17.45 9.62 -0.86
C ARG A 150 -17.41 8.78 -2.12
N LEU A 151 -17.34 7.45 -2.01
CA LEU A 151 -17.23 6.51 -3.13
C LEU A 151 -15.97 6.79 -3.98
N ASP A 152 -14.88 7.13 -3.30
CA ASP A 152 -13.61 7.50 -3.90
C ASP A 152 -12.44 6.65 -3.39
N TYR A 153 -11.33 6.70 -4.11
CA TYR A 153 -10.07 6.10 -3.71
C TYR A 153 -8.90 7.02 -4.10
N GLY A 154 -7.83 7.03 -3.31
CA GLY A 154 -6.61 7.77 -3.65
C GLY A 154 -5.43 7.40 -2.76
N THR A 155 -4.35 8.17 -2.89
CA THR A 155 -3.06 7.88 -2.27
C THR A 155 -3.09 7.87 -0.73
N GLY A 156 -4.07 8.52 -0.09
CA GLY A 156 -4.27 8.40 1.36
C GLY A 156 -4.72 6.99 1.80
N HIS A 157 -5.51 6.31 0.96
CA HIS A 157 -5.93 4.92 1.19
C HIS A 157 -4.77 3.97 0.93
N GLU A 158 -3.95 4.26 -0.08
CA GLU A 158 -2.66 3.59 -0.31
C GLU A 158 -1.70 3.72 0.88
N ALA A 159 -1.57 4.93 1.44
CA ALA A 159 -0.79 5.17 2.65
C ALA A 159 -1.36 4.43 3.86
N SER A 160 -2.70 4.26 3.95
CA SER A 160 -3.33 3.48 5.01
C SER A 160 -2.96 2.00 4.92
N PHE A 161 -2.92 1.44 3.70
CA PHE A 161 -2.44 0.07 3.51
C PHE A 161 -0.96 -0.09 3.90
N LEU A 162 -0.14 0.91 3.58
CA LEU A 162 1.26 0.90 3.96
C LEU A 162 1.46 0.95 5.48
N ALA A 163 0.68 1.77 6.18
CA ALA A 163 0.66 1.82 7.63
C ALA A 163 0.21 0.48 8.24
N TYR A 164 -0.77 -0.18 7.62
CA TYR A 164 -1.19 -1.53 8.00
C TYR A 164 -0.02 -2.54 7.91
N LEU A 165 0.73 -2.56 6.80
CA LEU A 165 1.91 -3.42 6.66
C LEU A 165 3.02 -3.06 7.65
N LEU A 166 3.21 -1.76 7.92
CA LEU A 166 4.19 -1.27 8.87
C LEU A 166 3.91 -1.77 10.29
N ILE A 167 2.65 -1.73 10.74
CA ILE A 167 2.28 -2.21 12.08
C ILE A 167 2.63 -3.69 12.21
N LEU A 168 2.27 -4.51 11.21
CA LEU A 168 2.57 -5.93 11.21
C LEU A 168 4.08 -6.20 11.24
N HIS A 169 4.88 -5.39 10.54
CA HIS A 169 6.33 -5.51 10.54
C HIS A 169 6.98 -5.04 11.86
N LEU A 170 6.62 -3.86 12.36
CA LEU A 170 7.17 -3.30 13.59
C LEU A 170 6.85 -4.17 14.81
N THR A 171 5.70 -4.86 14.78
CA THR A 171 5.31 -5.78 15.85
C THR A 171 5.80 -7.21 15.69
N ARG A 172 6.56 -7.52 14.63
CA ARG A 172 7.11 -8.86 14.36
C ARG A 172 6.06 -9.93 14.05
N VAL A 173 4.83 -9.52 13.72
CA VAL A 173 3.87 -10.42 13.03
C VAL A 173 4.42 -10.80 11.66
N LEU A 174 5.01 -9.82 10.96
CA LEU A 174 5.86 -10.03 9.79
C LEU A 174 7.33 -10.00 10.20
N LYS A 175 8.09 -11.01 9.76
CA LYS A 175 9.51 -11.12 10.08
C LYS A 175 10.33 -10.39 9.01
N ASN A 176 11.58 -10.06 9.33
CA ASN A 176 12.49 -9.38 8.39
C ASN A 176 12.67 -10.13 7.06
N LYS A 177 12.64 -11.47 7.11
CA LYS A 177 12.71 -12.32 5.91
C LYS A 177 11.53 -12.14 4.95
N ASP A 178 10.41 -11.60 5.43
CA ASP A 178 9.18 -11.45 4.65
C ASP A 178 9.12 -10.09 3.92
N ILE A 179 10.10 -9.20 4.12
CA ILE A 179 10.09 -7.82 3.58
C ILE A 179 9.99 -7.79 2.05
N LEU A 180 10.71 -8.66 1.34
CA LEU A 180 10.64 -8.69 -0.13
C LEU A 180 9.25 -9.16 -0.61
N SER A 181 8.67 -10.13 0.10
CA SER A 181 7.32 -10.63 -0.16
C SER A 181 6.24 -9.57 0.09
N LEU A 182 6.46 -8.62 1.01
CA LEU A 182 5.52 -7.52 1.25
C LEU A 182 5.23 -6.72 -0.01
N VAL A 183 6.26 -6.37 -0.78
CA VAL A 183 6.10 -5.54 -1.96
C VAL A 183 5.67 -6.38 -3.17
N LEU A 184 6.38 -7.48 -3.43
CA LEU A 184 6.18 -8.25 -4.66
C LEU A 184 4.92 -9.10 -4.65
N VAL A 185 4.48 -9.55 -3.48
CA VAL A 185 3.32 -10.43 -3.34
C VAL A 185 2.14 -9.67 -2.73
N ILE A 186 2.32 -9.09 -1.55
CA ILE A 186 1.20 -8.55 -0.77
C ILE A 186 0.70 -7.25 -1.38
N TYR A 187 1.60 -6.31 -1.66
CA TYR A 187 1.25 -5.04 -2.28
C TYR A 187 0.74 -5.23 -3.72
N LYS A 188 1.29 -6.18 -4.49
CA LYS A 188 0.74 -6.53 -5.81
C LYS A 188 -0.72 -7.02 -5.72
N GLN A 189 -1.01 -7.92 -4.80
CA GLN A 189 -2.38 -8.42 -4.62
C GLN A 189 -3.34 -7.32 -4.13
N TYR A 190 -2.86 -6.43 -3.27
CA TYR A 190 -3.58 -5.22 -2.87
C TYR A 190 -3.91 -4.33 -4.07
N LEU A 191 -2.92 -4.04 -4.92
CA LEU A 191 -3.09 -3.22 -6.12
C LEU A 191 -4.17 -3.79 -7.03
N ASP A 192 -4.16 -5.11 -7.26
CA ASP A 192 -5.14 -5.79 -8.10
C ASP A 192 -6.56 -5.74 -7.50
N ILE A 193 -6.68 -5.87 -6.17
CA ILE A 193 -7.96 -5.72 -5.47
C ILE A 193 -8.49 -4.31 -5.62
N CYS A 194 -7.66 -3.29 -5.35
CA CYS A 194 -8.09 -1.90 -5.40
C CYS A 194 -8.48 -1.49 -6.83
N ARG A 195 -7.78 -1.96 -7.85
CA ARG A 195 -8.20 -1.78 -9.26
C ARG A 195 -9.54 -2.43 -9.55
N LYS A 196 -9.73 -3.69 -9.14
CA LYS A 196 -11.02 -4.38 -9.31
C LYS A 196 -12.16 -3.62 -8.62
N LEU A 197 -11.93 -3.07 -7.42
CA LEU A 197 -12.90 -2.24 -6.71
C LEU A 197 -13.21 -0.94 -7.46
N GLN A 198 -12.17 -0.23 -7.92
CA GLN A 198 -12.30 1.01 -8.68
C GLN A 198 -13.12 0.80 -9.95
N ASP A 199 -12.78 -0.24 -10.73
CA ASP A 199 -13.46 -0.55 -11.99
C ASP A 199 -14.90 -1.01 -11.76
N TYR A 200 -15.11 -1.98 -10.87
CA TYR A 200 -16.42 -2.58 -10.64
C TYR A 200 -17.41 -1.58 -10.02
N TYR A 201 -17.00 -0.88 -8.97
CA TYR A 201 -17.85 0.12 -8.30
C TYR A 201 -17.72 1.53 -8.86
N ARG A 202 -16.93 1.75 -9.93
CA ARG A 202 -16.76 3.04 -10.61
C ARG A 202 -16.31 4.14 -9.64
N LEU A 203 -15.34 3.83 -8.78
CA LEU A 203 -14.89 4.76 -7.74
C LEU A 203 -14.23 5.99 -8.36
N GLU A 204 -14.44 7.14 -7.73
CA GLU A 204 -13.83 8.39 -8.17
C GLU A 204 -12.38 8.52 -7.67
N PRO A 205 -11.50 9.21 -8.40
CA PRO A 205 -10.21 9.64 -7.87
C PRO A 205 -10.40 10.57 -6.68
N ALA A 206 -9.78 10.25 -5.55
CA ALA A 206 -9.84 11.08 -4.35
C ALA A 206 -8.82 12.23 -4.43
N GLY A 207 -9.32 13.44 -4.20
CA GLY A 207 -8.52 14.67 -4.19
C GLY A 207 -8.27 15.24 -5.58
N SER A 208 -7.93 16.53 -5.64
CA SER A 208 -7.52 17.16 -6.88
C SER A 208 -6.08 16.77 -7.20
N LYS A 209 -5.86 16.23 -8.40
CA LYS A 209 -4.51 16.07 -8.94
C LYS A 209 -4.19 17.31 -9.75
N GLY A 210 -3.15 18.03 -9.34
CA GLY A 210 -2.55 19.02 -10.21
C GLY A 210 -1.93 18.34 -11.43
N VAL A 211 -1.44 19.11 -12.39
CA VAL A 211 -0.80 18.61 -13.64
C VAL A 211 0.44 17.71 -13.42
N TYR A 212 0.90 17.58 -12.18
CA TYR A 212 2.04 16.75 -11.78
C TYR A 212 1.63 15.39 -11.19
N GLY A 213 0.33 15.07 -11.14
CA GLY A 213 -0.15 13.76 -10.72
C GLY A 213 0.11 12.72 -11.82
N LEU A 214 0.85 11.65 -11.49
CA LEU A 214 1.22 10.60 -12.45
C LEU A 214 0.06 9.63 -12.76
N ASP A 215 -0.80 9.39 -11.78
CA ASP A 215 -1.86 8.38 -11.77
C ASP A 215 -2.98 8.88 -10.87
N ASP A 216 -4.23 8.50 -11.15
CA ASP A 216 -5.45 8.94 -10.46
C ASP A 216 -5.70 8.28 -9.10
N HIS A 217 -5.01 7.20 -8.78
CA HIS A 217 -5.27 6.41 -7.58
C HIS A 217 -4.00 6.07 -6.80
N PHE A 218 -2.89 5.75 -7.47
CA PHE A 218 -1.70 5.16 -6.85
C PHE A 218 -0.44 6.01 -7.00
N HIS A 219 0.49 5.85 -6.07
CA HIS A 219 1.82 6.47 -6.12
C HIS A 219 2.92 5.45 -5.80
N LEU A 220 2.73 4.61 -4.78
CA LEU A 220 3.77 3.68 -4.33
C LEU A 220 4.13 2.64 -5.40
N VAL A 221 3.20 2.30 -6.29
CA VAL A 221 3.45 1.35 -7.39
C VAL A 221 4.59 1.83 -8.29
N TYR A 222 4.72 3.13 -8.50
CA TYR A 222 5.79 3.71 -9.31
C TYR A 222 7.11 3.78 -8.54
N VAL A 223 7.05 4.04 -7.23
CA VAL A 223 8.24 4.00 -6.36
C VAL A 223 8.79 2.57 -6.28
N PHE A 224 7.95 1.58 -6.00
CA PHE A 224 8.36 0.18 -5.94
C PHE A 224 8.75 -0.37 -7.30
N GLY A 225 7.98 -0.03 -8.34
CA GLY A 225 8.26 -0.47 -9.69
C GLY A 225 9.56 0.09 -10.24
N SER A 226 9.89 1.36 -9.99
CA SER A 226 11.20 1.92 -10.37
C SER A 226 12.36 1.24 -9.62
N ALA A 227 12.11 0.73 -8.41
CA ALA A 227 13.09 -0.06 -7.65
C ALA A 227 13.44 -1.35 -8.37
N GLN A 228 12.41 -2.04 -8.88
CA GLN A 228 12.58 -3.27 -9.64
C GLN A 228 13.43 -3.08 -10.90
N LEU A 229 13.47 -1.85 -11.42
CA LEU A 229 14.21 -1.50 -12.64
C LEU A 229 15.63 -0.99 -12.37
N LEU A 230 16.03 -0.84 -11.09
CA LEU A 230 17.40 -0.48 -10.77
C LEU A 230 18.38 -1.52 -11.30
N ASN A 231 19.45 -1.05 -11.94
CA ASN A 231 20.49 -1.86 -12.56
C ASN A 231 20.05 -2.73 -13.76
N VAL A 232 18.82 -2.56 -14.26
CA VAL A 232 18.38 -3.16 -15.52
C VAL A 232 18.92 -2.31 -16.69
N GLN A 233 20.08 -2.68 -17.22
CA GLN A 233 20.78 -1.90 -18.25
C GLN A 233 19.99 -1.74 -19.57
N THR A 234 19.02 -2.61 -19.83
CA THR A 234 18.25 -2.63 -21.07
C THR A 234 17.03 -1.71 -21.05
N ILE A 235 16.69 -1.09 -19.92
CA ILE A 235 15.49 -0.27 -19.76
C ILE A 235 15.87 1.17 -19.42
N ASN A 236 15.50 2.10 -20.28
CA ASN A 236 15.68 3.54 -20.11
C ASN A 236 14.34 4.20 -19.75
N PRO A 237 14.30 5.16 -18.80
CA PRO A 237 13.08 5.93 -18.50
C PRO A 237 12.38 6.54 -19.73
N SER A 238 13.10 6.90 -20.78
CA SER A 238 12.52 7.46 -22.01
C SER A 238 11.60 6.48 -22.75
N GLN A 239 11.74 5.18 -22.53
CA GLN A 239 10.93 4.14 -23.20
C GLN A 239 9.50 4.05 -22.64
N ILE A 240 9.19 4.77 -21.56
CA ILE A 240 7.86 4.79 -20.95
C ILE A 240 6.75 5.28 -21.90
N ILE A 241 7.11 6.08 -22.92
CA ILE A 241 6.18 6.59 -23.93
C ILE A 241 6.16 5.75 -25.22
N ASP A 242 7.06 4.77 -25.34
CA ASP A 242 7.14 3.91 -26.53
C ASP A 242 6.09 2.80 -26.44
N LYS A 243 5.01 2.93 -27.22
CA LYS A 243 3.93 1.95 -27.27
C LYS A 243 4.42 0.54 -27.64
N LYS A 244 5.38 0.41 -28.56
CA LYS A 244 5.91 -0.90 -28.96
C LYS A 244 6.68 -1.55 -27.82
N PHE A 245 7.45 -0.75 -27.08
CA PHE A 245 8.14 -1.23 -25.89
C PHE A 245 7.14 -1.68 -24.81
N LEU A 246 6.09 -0.91 -24.55
CA LEU A 246 5.05 -1.25 -23.57
C LEU A 246 4.25 -2.52 -23.95
N GLU A 247 4.17 -2.84 -25.23
CA GLU A 247 3.55 -4.07 -25.76
C GLU A 247 4.46 -5.31 -25.68
N THR A 248 5.71 -5.17 -25.22
CA THR A 248 6.64 -6.30 -25.06
C THR A 248 6.00 -7.40 -24.20
N PRO A 249 6.01 -8.67 -24.65
CA PRO A 249 5.44 -9.78 -23.89
C PRO A 249 5.98 -9.85 -22.47
N ASN A 250 5.10 -10.12 -21.50
CA ASN A 250 5.39 -10.27 -20.06
C ASN A 250 5.89 -9.01 -19.34
N LEU A 251 6.24 -7.91 -20.01
CA LEU A 251 6.80 -6.70 -19.37
C LEU A 251 5.88 -6.13 -18.29
N SER A 252 4.59 -6.00 -18.61
CA SER A 252 3.57 -5.49 -17.69
C SER A 252 3.20 -6.46 -16.55
N GLU A 253 3.50 -7.75 -16.72
CA GLU A 253 3.23 -8.78 -15.70
C GLU A 253 4.39 -8.91 -14.72
N SER A 254 5.63 -8.76 -15.22
CA SER A 254 6.86 -8.88 -14.43
C SER A 254 7.28 -7.59 -13.72
N SER A 255 6.67 -6.45 -14.03
CA SER A 255 7.00 -5.14 -13.46
C SER A 255 5.77 -4.43 -12.90
N LEU A 256 5.83 -4.02 -11.64
CA LEU A 256 4.83 -3.15 -11.03
C LEU A 256 4.71 -1.82 -11.79
N PHE A 257 5.85 -1.28 -12.24
CA PHE A 257 5.89 -0.01 -12.96
C PHE A 257 5.14 -0.10 -14.29
N PHE A 258 5.52 -1.04 -15.15
CA PHE A 258 4.89 -1.17 -16.47
C PHE A 258 3.46 -1.72 -16.38
N GLY A 259 3.16 -2.55 -15.39
CA GLY A 259 1.79 -2.94 -15.06
C GLY A 259 0.92 -1.78 -14.56
N ALA A 260 1.52 -0.71 -14.02
CA ALA A 260 0.82 0.53 -13.71
C ALA A 260 0.63 1.42 -14.92
N ILE A 261 1.67 1.61 -15.73
CA ILE A 261 1.57 2.40 -16.96
C ILE A 261 0.53 1.80 -17.92
N LYS A 262 0.50 0.48 -18.10
CA LYS A 262 -0.49 -0.20 -18.94
C LYS A 262 -1.92 -0.05 -18.42
N ALA A 263 -2.10 0.14 -17.12
CA ALA A 263 -3.41 0.29 -16.49
C ALA A 263 -3.92 1.74 -16.50
N LEU A 264 -3.09 2.72 -16.88
CA LEU A 264 -3.55 4.09 -17.04
C LEU A 264 -4.59 4.16 -18.17
N PRO A 265 -5.61 5.04 -18.04
CA PRO A 265 -6.53 5.29 -19.13
C PRO A 265 -5.73 5.66 -20.38
N SER A 266 -6.10 5.09 -21.54
CA SER A 266 -5.50 5.54 -22.80
C SER A 266 -5.68 7.04 -22.91
N GLN A 267 -4.57 7.79 -23.01
CA GLN A 267 -4.67 9.23 -23.23
C GLN A 267 -5.55 9.43 -24.46
N LYS A 268 -6.68 10.12 -24.29
CA LYS A 268 -7.45 10.62 -25.43
C LYS A 268 -6.44 11.41 -26.26
N GLU A 269 -6.38 11.12 -27.57
CA GLU A 269 -5.62 11.98 -28.47
C GLU A 269 -6.05 13.42 -28.18
N PRO A 270 -5.10 14.37 -28.07
CA PRO A 270 -5.46 15.75 -27.87
C PRO A 270 -6.47 16.12 -28.96
N SER A 271 -7.65 16.55 -28.53
CA SER A 271 -8.65 17.07 -29.45
C SER A 271 -7.97 18.15 -30.31
N PRO A 272 -8.13 18.09 -31.65
CA PRO A 272 -7.43 18.98 -32.56
C PRO A 272 -7.69 20.47 -32.27
#